data_AF-A0A059LFP4-F1
#
_entry.id   AF-A0A059LFP4-F1
#
_cell.length_a   1.000
_cell.length_b   1.000
_cell.length_c   1.000
_cell.angle_alpha   90.00
_cell.angle_beta   90.00
_cell.angle_gamma   90.00
#
_symmetry.space_group_name_H-M   'P 1'
#
loop_
_entity.id
_entity.type
_entity.pdbx_description
1 polymer ?
#
loop_
_entity_poly.entity_id
_entity_poly.type
_entity_poly.pdbx_seq_one_letter_code
_entity_poly.pdbx_strand_id
1 'polypeptide(L)'
;MILDIRDLSSSILWFLACQTWYTLICSIITMISTSFFTYFDALEKLAAPLDWTLVSFTVILPAVVFLAAAFQRRERALDALSSAKLRLTSLHVLYGLWSASSPNAPSAEMSGHLADLAAELESFLLPPRFYSQYYPYLGFRSAMLQIALDRSRHEQRRRALLAGMASCVAALAKEANLDGAREIHLHDGVRELGLACQRLADVKEFRTPQGVRSLTRVYVGLVVPIFFGPYWAWVAQQTNFGFAFFFSVIMEMALVGVMNAAISLEDPFDNLGMDGVFVPEALFEIQHDLDAALGRTHEAPEDEENADAPVTIPTDTL
;
A
#
# COMPACT_ATOMS: atom_id res chain seq x y z
N MET A 1 -28.16 -13.08 11.21
CA MET A 1 -27.85 -14.48 10.84
C MET A 1 -27.36 -14.62 9.40
N ILE A 2 -28.15 -14.32 8.36
CA ILE A 2 -27.68 -14.44 6.95
C ILE A 2 -26.53 -13.47 6.65
N LEU A 3 -26.61 -12.23 7.14
CA LEU A 3 -25.53 -11.24 7.02
C LEU A 3 -24.25 -11.70 7.74
N ASP A 4 -24.37 -12.27 8.93
CA ASP A 4 -23.22 -12.76 9.72
C ASP A 4 -22.55 -13.98 9.06
N ILE A 5 -23.34 -14.86 8.43
CA ILE A 5 -22.80 -15.99 7.66
C ILE A 5 -22.07 -15.50 6.42
N ARG A 6 -22.62 -14.49 5.72
CA ARG A 6 -21.95 -13.87 4.58
C ARG A 6 -20.62 -13.26 5.00
N ASP A 7 -20.60 -12.54 6.11
CA ASP A 7 -19.38 -11.90 6.64
C ASP A 7 -18.31 -12.92 7.05
N LEU A 8 -18.71 -14.02 7.68
CA LEU A 8 -17.81 -15.13 7.98
C LEU A 8 -17.26 -15.77 6.70
N SER A 9 -18.11 -15.95 5.68
CA SER A 9 -17.69 -16.52 4.40
C SER A 9 -16.69 -15.62 3.66
N SER A 10 -16.90 -14.30 3.65
CA SER A 10 -15.94 -13.34 3.11
C SER A 10 -14.63 -13.34 3.90
N SER A 11 -14.69 -13.48 5.22
CA SER A 11 -13.50 -13.56 6.08
C SER A 11 -12.66 -14.81 5.79
N ILE A 12 -13.28 -15.95 5.54
CA ILE A 12 -12.57 -17.20 5.17
C ILE A 12 -11.95 -17.07 3.78
N LEU A 13 -12.70 -16.53 2.81
CA LEU A 13 -12.17 -16.28 1.46
C LEU A 13 -10.99 -15.31 1.52
N TRP A 14 -11.08 -14.26 2.35
CA TRP A 14 -9.99 -13.32 2.58
C TRP A 14 -8.76 -14.00 3.16
N PHE A 15 -8.94 -14.82 4.21
CA PHE A 15 -7.85 -15.57 4.83
C PHE A 15 -7.14 -16.48 3.83
N LEU A 16 -7.89 -17.13 2.93
CA LEU A 16 -7.36 -17.98 1.86
C LEU A 16 -6.66 -17.15 0.78
N ALA A 17 -7.19 -15.99 0.41
CA ALA A 17 -6.58 -15.08 -0.57
C ALA A 17 -5.26 -14.47 -0.05
N CYS A 18 -5.12 -14.29 1.27
CA CYS A 18 -3.86 -13.91 1.89
C CYS A 18 -2.79 -15.01 1.82
N GLN A 19 -3.14 -16.24 1.47
CA GLN A 19 -2.17 -17.33 1.36
C GLN A 19 -1.41 -17.24 0.05
N THR A 20 -0.08 -17.30 0.12
CA THR A 20 0.81 -17.11 -1.04
C THR A 20 1.64 -18.36 -1.29
N TRP A 21 2.40 -18.40 -2.38
CA TRP A 21 3.36 -19.49 -2.62
C TRP A 21 4.32 -19.72 -1.43
N TYR A 22 4.63 -18.66 -0.69
CA TYR A 22 5.43 -18.76 0.52
C TYR A 22 4.75 -19.60 1.63
N THR A 23 3.45 -19.46 1.82
CA THR A 23 2.70 -20.23 2.85
C THR A 23 2.65 -21.71 2.48
N LEU A 24 2.53 -22.01 1.19
CA LEU A 24 2.61 -23.38 0.68
C LEU A 24 3.97 -24.01 1.03
N ILE A 25 5.08 -23.31 0.75
CA ILE A 25 6.43 -23.80 1.09
C ILE A 25 6.56 -24.03 2.59
N CYS A 26 6.16 -23.06 3.42
CA CYS A 26 6.28 -23.18 4.87
C CYS A 26 5.44 -24.36 5.40
N SER A 27 4.22 -24.52 4.89
CA SER A 27 3.33 -25.63 5.25
C SER A 27 3.92 -26.98 4.86
N ILE A 28 4.53 -27.11 3.68
CA ILE A 28 5.22 -28.34 3.24
C ILE A 28 6.41 -28.64 4.17
N ILE A 29 7.21 -27.64 4.53
CA ILE A 29 8.33 -27.81 5.48
C ILE A 29 7.80 -28.27 6.84
N THR A 30 6.72 -27.68 7.34
CA THR A 30 6.07 -28.07 8.61
C THR A 30 5.52 -29.50 8.55
N MET A 31 4.90 -29.91 7.44
CA MET A 31 4.42 -31.27 7.24
C MET A 31 5.58 -32.29 7.24
N ILE A 32 6.68 -31.98 6.53
CA ILE A 32 7.87 -32.82 6.48
C ILE A 32 8.50 -32.90 7.86
N SER A 33 8.68 -31.76 8.53
CA SER A 33 9.25 -31.67 9.88
C SER A 33 8.44 -32.49 10.89
N THR A 34 7.12 -32.28 10.94
CA THR A 34 6.23 -33.02 11.84
C THR A 34 6.30 -34.53 11.58
N SER A 35 6.23 -34.95 10.32
CA SER A 35 6.30 -36.38 9.95
C SER A 35 7.67 -36.98 10.26
N PHE A 36 8.74 -36.22 10.04
CA PHE A 36 10.11 -36.65 10.30
C PHE A 36 10.32 -36.89 11.79
N PHE A 37 9.94 -35.95 12.67
CA PHE A 37 10.10 -36.11 14.11
C PHE A 37 9.17 -37.16 14.74
N THR A 38 8.01 -37.45 14.13
CA THR A 38 7.10 -38.50 14.64
C THR A 38 7.51 -39.92 14.25
N TYR A 39 8.09 -40.14 13.07
CA TYR A 39 8.34 -41.49 12.54
C TYR A 39 9.81 -41.93 12.58
N PHE A 40 10.77 -41.02 12.78
CA PHE A 40 12.17 -41.42 12.96
C PHE A 40 12.42 -41.81 14.43
N ASP A 41 12.52 -43.10 14.71
CA ASP A 41 12.73 -43.68 16.06
C ASP A 41 13.86 -43.02 16.87
N ALA A 42 14.93 -42.58 16.20
CA ALA A 42 16.05 -41.91 16.87
C ALA A 42 15.67 -40.53 17.43
N LEU A 43 14.69 -39.86 16.82
CA LEU A 43 14.25 -38.51 17.12
C LEU A 43 12.95 -38.48 17.92
N GLU A 44 12.23 -39.60 18.02
CA GLU A 44 11.07 -39.73 18.90
C GLU A 44 11.42 -39.37 20.36
N LYS A 45 12.67 -39.63 20.77
CA LYS A 45 13.22 -39.24 22.07
C LYS A 45 13.43 -37.72 22.24
N LEU A 46 13.41 -36.95 21.16
CA LEU A 46 13.49 -35.49 21.17
C LEU A 46 12.11 -34.85 21.28
N ALA A 47 11.02 -35.63 21.25
CA ALA A 47 9.67 -35.12 21.49
C ALA A 47 9.62 -34.45 22.87
N ALA A 48 9.49 -33.14 22.88
CA ALA A 48 9.57 -32.34 24.09
C ALA A 48 8.48 -31.25 24.10
N PRO A 49 7.87 -31.00 25.26
CA PRO A 49 6.98 -29.85 25.41
C PRO A 49 7.81 -28.57 25.28
N LEU A 50 7.26 -27.60 24.56
CA LEU A 50 7.89 -26.32 24.32
C LEU A 50 7.11 -25.22 25.05
N ASP A 51 7.83 -24.26 25.62
CA ASP A 51 7.20 -23.14 26.31
C ASP A 51 6.62 -22.16 25.29
N TRP A 52 5.29 -22.16 25.16
CA TRP A 52 4.56 -21.27 24.27
C TRP A 52 4.77 -19.79 24.59
N THR A 53 5.12 -19.44 25.83
CA THR A 53 5.39 -18.03 26.18
C THR A 53 6.62 -17.51 25.46
N LEU A 54 7.71 -18.29 25.43
CA LEU A 54 8.94 -17.96 24.71
C LEU A 54 8.67 -17.79 23.21
N VAL A 55 7.81 -18.64 22.63
CA VAL A 55 7.40 -18.56 21.23
C VAL A 55 6.64 -17.29 20.94
N SER A 56 5.66 -16.96 21.78
CA SER A 56 4.86 -15.74 21.61
C SER A 56 5.75 -14.51 21.64
N PHE A 57 6.72 -14.42 22.55
CA PHE A 57 7.64 -13.29 22.62
C PHE A 57 8.64 -13.25 21.44
N THR A 58 9.12 -14.40 20.97
CA THR A 58 10.18 -14.44 19.95
C THR A 58 9.64 -14.33 18.52
N VAL A 59 8.48 -14.92 18.24
CA VAL A 59 7.95 -15.05 16.87
C VAL A 59 6.70 -14.20 16.67
N ILE A 60 5.69 -14.37 17.53
CA ILE A 60 4.38 -13.73 17.34
C ILE A 60 4.48 -12.22 17.57
N LEU A 61 5.19 -11.79 18.62
CA LEU A 61 5.32 -10.39 18.96
C LEU A 61 5.97 -9.56 17.83
N PRO A 62 7.12 -9.95 17.24
CA PRO A 62 7.65 -9.24 16.07
C PRO A 62 6.69 -9.20 14.88
N ALA A 63 5.93 -10.27 14.63
CA ALA A 63 4.94 -10.30 13.56
C ALA A 63 3.79 -9.30 13.80
N VAL A 64 3.29 -9.22 15.04
CA VAL A 64 2.24 -8.25 15.43
C VAL A 64 2.77 -6.82 15.38
N VAL A 65 4.01 -6.57 15.85
CA VAL A 65 4.65 -5.24 15.75
C VAL A 65 4.83 -4.84 14.28
N PHE A 66 5.19 -5.77 13.42
CA PHE A 66 5.30 -5.53 11.98
C PHE A 66 3.95 -5.17 11.37
N LEU A 67 2.89 -5.92 11.70
CA LEU A 67 1.52 -5.62 11.27
C LEU A 67 1.07 -4.23 11.76
N ALA A 68 1.28 -3.91 13.03
CA ALA A 68 0.92 -2.61 13.60
C ALA A 68 1.67 -1.45 12.90
N ALA A 69 2.96 -1.63 12.61
CA ALA A 69 3.74 -0.63 11.88
C ALA A 69 3.24 -0.42 10.43
N ALA A 70 2.76 -1.48 9.77
CA ALA A 70 2.13 -1.41 8.46
C ALA A 70 0.79 -0.65 8.51
N PHE A 71 -0.08 -0.99 9.47
CA PHE A 71 -1.34 -0.26 9.70
C PHE A 71 -1.10 1.24 9.98
N GLN A 72 -0.19 1.58 10.89
CA GLN A 72 0.13 2.98 11.19
C GLN A 72 0.68 3.74 9.97
N ARG A 73 1.29 3.04 9.01
CA ARG A 73 1.73 3.67 7.76
C ARG A 73 0.56 3.93 6.83
N ARG A 74 -0.40 2.99 6.72
CA ARG A 74 -1.65 3.20 5.97
C ARG A 74 -2.42 4.41 6.48
N GLU A 75 -2.58 4.54 7.80
CA GLU A 75 -3.26 5.71 8.39
C GLU A 75 -2.52 7.02 8.05
N ARG A 76 -1.18 7.03 8.14
CA ARG A 76 -0.38 8.18 7.71
C ARG A 76 -0.51 8.50 6.22
N ALA A 77 -0.74 7.49 5.37
CA ALA A 77 -0.98 7.69 3.95
C ALA A 77 -2.34 8.36 3.70
N LEU A 78 -3.39 7.92 4.42
CA LEU A 78 -4.72 8.53 4.38
C LEU A 78 -4.68 9.99 4.87
N ASP A 79 -3.98 10.26 5.97
CA ASP A 79 -3.81 11.63 6.50
C ASP A 79 -3.04 12.54 5.53
N ALA A 80 -1.98 12.01 4.89
CA ALA A 80 -1.21 12.76 3.91
C ALA A 80 -2.02 13.03 2.63
N LEU A 81 -2.83 12.06 2.19
CA LEU A 81 -3.68 12.18 1.01
C LEU A 81 -4.81 13.18 1.24
N SER A 82 -5.48 13.10 2.39
CA SER A 82 -6.53 14.06 2.76
C SER A 82 -5.98 15.48 2.88
N SER A 83 -4.76 15.63 3.42
CA SER A 83 -4.06 16.91 3.45
C SER A 83 -3.77 17.44 2.04
N ALA A 84 -3.29 16.61 1.12
CA ALA A 84 -3.03 17.02 -0.27
C ALA A 84 -4.32 17.44 -0.98
N LYS A 85 -5.39 16.62 -0.87
CA LYS A 85 -6.72 16.93 -1.40
C LYS A 85 -7.23 18.29 -0.89
N LEU A 86 -7.21 18.49 0.43
CA LEU A 86 -7.70 19.72 1.04
C LEU A 86 -6.92 20.95 0.56
N ARG A 87 -5.60 20.85 0.40
CA ARG A 87 -4.77 21.96 -0.10
C ARG A 87 -5.04 22.25 -1.58
N LEU A 88 -5.26 21.22 -2.41
CA LEU A 88 -5.69 21.38 -3.81
C LEU A 88 -7.02 22.13 -3.89
N THR A 89 -8.05 21.63 -3.19
CA THR A 89 -9.39 22.24 -3.17
C THR A 89 -9.36 23.66 -2.62
N SER A 90 -8.67 23.88 -1.49
CA SER A 90 -8.56 25.20 -0.87
C SER A 90 -7.90 26.20 -1.81
N LEU A 91 -6.85 25.81 -2.53
CA LEU A 91 -6.18 26.69 -3.47
C LEU A 91 -7.07 26.99 -4.69
N HIS A 92 -7.76 25.98 -5.23
CA HIS A 92 -8.72 26.18 -6.32
C HIS A 92 -9.83 27.17 -5.96
N VAL A 93 -10.48 26.96 -4.81
CA VAL A 93 -11.60 27.80 -4.34
C VAL A 93 -11.15 29.23 -4.04
N LEU A 94 -10.06 29.40 -3.29
CA LEU A 94 -9.56 30.74 -2.94
C LEU A 94 -9.09 31.52 -4.16
N TYR A 95 -8.37 30.86 -5.06
CA TYR A 95 -7.93 31.48 -6.30
C TYR A 95 -9.14 31.88 -7.16
N GLY A 96 -10.11 30.98 -7.35
CA GLY A 96 -11.33 31.24 -8.11
C GLY A 96 -12.14 32.43 -7.56
N LEU A 97 -12.30 32.49 -6.23
CA LEU A 97 -13.02 33.58 -5.56
C LEU A 97 -12.34 34.94 -5.81
N TRP A 98 -11.01 35.00 -5.73
CA TRP A 98 -10.27 36.25 -5.88
C TRP A 98 -10.03 36.61 -7.36
N SER A 99 -9.96 35.63 -8.25
CA SER A 99 -9.90 35.86 -9.70
C SER A 99 -11.20 36.38 -10.28
N ALA A 100 -12.35 36.12 -9.63
CA ALA A 100 -13.65 36.62 -10.11
C ALA A 100 -13.73 38.15 -10.27
N SER A 101 -12.83 38.89 -9.59
CA SER A 101 -12.75 40.35 -9.70
C SER A 101 -11.99 40.84 -10.94
N SER A 102 -11.25 39.97 -11.65
CA SER A 102 -10.47 40.31 -12.84
C SER A 102 -10.79 39.36 -14.01
N PRO A 103 -11.33 39.85 -15.14
CA PRO A 103 -11.65 39.00 -16.29
C PRO A 103 -10.42 38.45 -17.02
N ASN A 104 -9.23 39.06 -16.84
CA ASN A 104 -8.00 38.63 -17.48
C ASN A 104 -7.19 37.63 -16.63
N ALA A 105 -7.67 37.32 -15.42
CA ALA A 105 -6.93 36.47 -14.51
C ALA A 105 -6.66 35.08 -15.12
N PRO A 106 -5.47 34.49 -14.92
CA PRO A 106 -5.13 33.18 -15.49
C PRO A 106 -5.77 32.05 -14.67
N SER A 107 -7.10 32.01 -14.60
CA SER A 107 -7.89 31.02 -13.86
C SER A 107 -7.91 29.66 -14.54
N ALA A 108 -7.96 29.64 -15.88
CA ALA A 108 -7.84 28.41 -16.66
C ALA A 108 -6.44 27.81 -16.50
N GLU A 109 -5.38 28.62 -16.54
CA GLU A 109 -4.00 28.13 -16.35
C GLU A 109 -3.78 27.58 -14.93
N MET A 110 -4.25 28.28 -13.90
CA MET A 110 -4.19 27.79 -12.51
C MET A 110 -4.93 26.46 -12.37
N SER A 111 -6.15 26.35 -12.89
CA SER A 111 -6.93 25.10 -12.84
C SER A 111 -6.25 23.99 -13.62
N GLY A 112 -5.61 24.30 -14.74
CA GLY A 112 -4.79 23.36 -15.53
C GLY A 112 -3.61 22.83 -14.73
N HIS A 113 -2.85 23.70 -14.07
CA HIS A 113 -1.74 23.28 -13.21
C HIS A 113 -2.19 22.43 -12.03
N LEU A 114 -3.34 22.72 -11.43
CA LEU A 114 -3.91 21.93 -10.32
C LEU A 114 -4.37 20.54 -10.80
N ALA A 115 -5.03 20.46 -11.96
CA ALA A 115 -5.45 19.21 -12.57
C ALA A 115 -4.25 18.34 -12.94
N ASP A 116 -3.24 18.94 -13.59
CA ASP A 116 -2.00 18.25 -13.95
C ASP A 116 -1.24 17.77 -12.71
N LEU A 117 -1.29 18.51 -11.60
CA LEU A 117 -0.69 18.08 -10.34
C LEU A 117 -1.44 16.90 -9.73
N ALA A 118 -2.78 16.90 -9.75
CA ALA A 118 -3.58 15.77 -9.28
C ALA A 118 -3.28 14.49 -10.09
N ALA A 119 -3.27 14.60 -11.42
CA ALA A 119 -2.90 13.48 -12.31
C ALA A 119 -1.44 13.03 -12.10
N GLU A 120 -0.52 13.96 -11.85
CA GLU A 120 0.87 13.63 -11.55
C GLU A 120 1.00 12.88 -10.22
N LEU A 121 0.21 13.23 -9.20
CA LEU A 121 0.16 12.49 -7.93
C LEU A 121 -0.31 11.05 -8.15
N GLU A 122 -1.37 10.82 -8.92
CA GLU A 122 -1.84 9.48 -9.24
C GLU A 122 -0.79 8.65 -9.97
N SER A 123 -0.22 9.22 -11.04
CA SER A 123 0.81 8.54 -11.82
C SER A 123 2.08 8.23 -11.00
N PHE A 124 2.36 9.03 -9.97
CA PHE A 124 3.47 8.78 -9.06
C PHE A 124 3.17 7.71 -7.99
N LEU A 125 1.92 7.64 -7.51
CA LEU A 125 1.51 6.80 -6.38
C LEU A 125 1.06 5.39 -6.77
N LEU A 126 0.37 5.23 -7.90
CA LEU A 126 -0.22 3.95 -8.31
C LEU A 126 0.81 2.89 -8.71
N PRO A 127 1.94 3.20 -9.40
CA PRO A 127 2.88 2.17 -9.79
C PRO A 127 3.51 1.45 -8.58
N PRO A 128 3.59 0.10 -8.61
CA PRO A 128 4.29 -0.65 -7.58
C PRO A 128 5.80 -0.37 -7.65
N ARG A 129 6.45 -0.14 -6.50
CA ARG A 129 7.89 0.13 -6.46
C ARG A 129 8.67 -1.16 -6.21
N PHE A 130 9.61 -1.49 -7.10
CA PHE A 130 10.46 -2.70 -7.10
C PHE A 130 11.11 -3.05 -5.75
N TYR A 131 11.46 -2.05 -4.94
CA TYR A 131 11.98 -2.27 -3.60
C TYR A 131 11.00 -3.06 -2.69
N SER A 132 9.73 -3.28 -3.08
CA SER A 132 8.68 -3.93 -2.24
C SER A 132 8.82 -5.43 -2.19
N GLN A 133 9.51 -6.04 -3.16
CA GLN A 133 9.60 -7.48 -3.26
C GLN A 133 11.04 -8.00 -3.16
N TYR A 134 12.04 -7.23 -3.59
CA TYR A 134 13.41 -7.73 -3.78
C TYR A 134 14.48 -6.93 -3.03
N TYR A 135 15.51 -7.64 -2.56
CA TYR A 135 16.67 -7.06 -1.86
C TYR A 135 17.58 -6.31 -2.84
N PRO A 136 17.87 -5.01 -2.60
CA PRO A 136 18.65 -4.20 -3.54
C PRO A 136 20.13 -4.59 -3.64
N TYR A 137 20.69 -5.29 -2.64
CA TYR A 137 22.13 -5.60 -2.60
C TYR A 137 22.56 -6.74 -3.55
N LEU A 138 21.63 -7.49 -4.13
CA LEU A 138 21.91 -8.59 -5.06
C LEU A 138 21.78 -8.13 -6.52
N GLY A 139 22.71 -7.30 -6.99
CA GLY A 139 22.94 -7.11 -8.43
C GLY A 139 21.96 -6.20 -9.20
N PHE A 140 21.02 -5.50 -8.55
CA PHE A 140 19.98 -4.69 -9.21
C PHE A 140 20.34 -3.22 -9.46
N ARG A 141 21.63 -2.87 -9.63
CA ARG A 141 22.07 -1.46 -9.75
C ARG A 141 21.37 -0.69 -10.89
N SER A 142 21.13 -1.34 -12.03
CA SER A 142 20.45 -0.73 -13.18
C SER A 142 18.97 -0.41 -12.88
N ALA A 143 18.25 -1.34 -12.25
CA ALA A 143 16.87 -1.12 -11.84
C ALA A 143 16.77 0.00 -10.78
N MET A 144 17.69 0.02 -9.81
CA MET A 144 17.75 1.10 -8.81
C MET A 144 17.96 2.47 -9.46
N LEU A 145 18.86 2.54 -10.45
CA LEU A 145 19.14 3.77 -11.18
C LEU A 145 17.92 4.24 -11.98
N GLN A 146 17.23 3.34 -12.67
CA GLN A 146 16.00 3.67 -13.41
C GLN A 146 14.92 4.25 -12.48
N ILE A 147 14.72 3.65 -11.32
CA ILE A 147 13.73 4.14 -10.34
C ILE A 147 14.12 5.53 -9.81
N ALA A 148 15.42 5.75 -9.53
CA ALA A 148 15.90 7.06 -9.11
C ALA A 148 15.71 8.13 -10.20
N LEU A 149 15.92 7.76 -11.47
CA LEU A 149 15.67 8.65 -12.62
C LEU A 149 14.18 8.96 -12.76
N ASP A 150 13.30 7.96 -12.67
CA ASP A 150 11.85 8.17 -12.74
C ASP A 150 11.35 9.04 -11.60
N ARG A 151 11.84 8.82 -10.37
CA ARG A 151 11.57 9.70 -9.24
C ARG A 151 11.99 11.14 -9.53
N SER A 152 13.19 11.34 -10.08
CA SER A 152 13.69 12.68 -10.44
C SER A 152 12.79 13.35 -11.50
N ARG A 153 12.22 12.60 -12.45
CA ARG A 153 11.30 13.13 -13.46
C ARG A 153 10.01 13.63 -12.81
N HIS A 154 9.39 12.81 -11.96
CA HIS A 154 8.19 13.21 -11.23
C HIS A 154 8.45 14.43 -10.34
N GLU A 155 9.59 14.46 -9.65
CA GLU A 155 9.96 15.60 -8.81
C GLU A 155 10.17 16.88 -9.63
N GLN A 156 10.82 16.79 -10.79
CA GLN A 156 10.97 17.91 -11.72
C GLN A 156 9.61 18.40 -12.24
N ARG A 157 8.70 17.49 -12.61
CA ARG A 157 7.37 17.86 -13.10
C ARG A 157 6.53 18.56 -12.04
N ARG A 158 6.48 18.03 -10.82
CA ARG A 158 5.80 18.70 -9.70
C ARG A 158 6.38 20.08 -9.42
N ARG A 159 7.72 20.23 -9.42
CA ARG A 159 8.36 21.54 -9.21
C ARG A 159 7.98 22.53 -10.31
N ALA A 160 7.90 22.10 -11.56
CA ALA A 160 7.46 22.94 -12.67
C ALA A 160 5.99 23.37 -12.51
N LEU A 161 5.10 22.45 -12.11
CA LEU A 161 3.69 22.76 -11.86
C LEU A 161 3.51 23.75 -10.71
N LEU A 162 4.20 23.56 -9.59
CA LEU A 162 4.16 24.48 -8.45
C LEU A 162 4.73 25.87 -8.81
N ALA A 163 5.77 25.92 -9.64
CA ALA A 163 6.30 27.18 -10.17
C ALA A 163 5.28 27.89 -11.10
N GLY A 164 4.58 27.12 -11.93
CA GLY A 164 3.46 27.59 -12.75
C GLY A 164 2.36 28.22 -11.89
N MET A 165 1.89 27.52 -10.85
CA MET A 165 0.92 28.06 -9.88
C MET A 165 1.40 29.36 -9.24
N ALA A 166 2.65 29.41 -8.78
CA ALA A 166 3.21 30.62 -8.19
C ALA A 166 3.24 31.80 -9.18
N SER A 167 3.49 31.54 -10.47
CA SER A 167 3.43 32.58 -11.50
C SER A 167 1.99 33.07 -11.76
N CYS A 168 0.99 32.19 -11.75
CA CYS A 168 -0.41 32.57 -11.83
C CYS A 168 -0.83 33.46 -10.65
N VAL A 169 -0.38 33.15 -9.43
CA VAL A 169 -0.62 33.99 -8.24
C VAL A 169 -0.04 35.39 -8.42
N ALA A 170 1.21 35.49 -8.88
CA ALA A 170 1.87 36.77 -9.13
C ALA A 170 1.20 37.59 -10.25
N ALA A 171 0.67 36.92 -11.29
CA ALA A 171 -0.11 37.55 -12.35
C ALA A 171 -1.44 38.10 -11.82
N LEU A 172 -2.18 37.29 -11.05
CA LEU A 172 -3.44 37.70 -10.42
C LEU A 172 -3.23 38.90 -9.49
N ALA A 173 -2.14 38.92 -8.70
CA ALA A 173 -1.83 40.03 -7.81
C ALA A 173 -1.69 41.36 -8.57
N LYS A 174 -1.05 41.35 -9.74
CA LYS A 174 -0.89 42.52 -10.60
C LYS A 174 -2.20 42.96 -11.25
N GLU A 175 -2.99 42.02 -11.76
CA GLU A 175 -4.20 42.34 -12.51
C GLU A 175 -5.37 42.76 -11.63
N ALA A 176 -5.59 42.04 -10.53
CA ALA A 176 -6.68 42.31 -9.59
C ALA A 176 -6.29 43.33 -8.50
N ASN A 177 -5.05 43.86 -8.54
CA ASN A 177 -4.47 44.74 -7.53
C ASN A 177 -4.73 44.20 -6.11
N LEU A 178 -4.36 42.94 -5.89
CA LEU A 178 -4.62 42.25 -4.63
C LEU A 178 -3.90 42.95 -3.47
N ASP A 179 -4.57 42.98 -2.32
CA ASP A 179 -3.90 43.35 -1.06
C ASP A 179 -2.78 42.34 -0.76
N GLY A 180 -1.67 42.82 -0.20
CA GLY A 180 -0.48 42.01 0.06
C GLY A 180 -0.77 40.81 0.97
N ALA A 181 -1.75 40.92 1.87
CA ALA A 181 -2.19 39.81 2.69
C ALA A 181 -2.80 38.65 1.88
N ARG A 182 -3.56 38.94 0.81
CA ARG A 182 -4.18 37.91 -0.05
C ARG A 182 -3.15 37.24 -0.94
N GLU A 183 -2.22 38.01 -1.48
CA GLU A 183 -1.09 37.48 -2.28
C GLU A 183 -0.23 36.51 -1.45
N ILE A 184 0.14 36.91 -0.22
CA ILE A 184 0.88 36.04 0.70
C ILE A 184 0.09 34.76 1.00
N HIS A 185 -1.22 34.87 1.26
CA HIS A 185 -2.06 33.70 1.51
C HIS A 185 -2.02 32.71 0.34
N LEU A 186 -2.15 33.17 -0.91
CA LEU A 186 -2.08 32.27 -2.07
C LEU A 186 -0.70 31.63 -2.21
N HIS A 187 0.38 32.39 -2.02
CA HIS A 187 1.74 31.84 -2.05
C HIS A 187 1.98 30.80 -0.96
N ASP A 188 1.49 31.04 0.25
CA ASP A 188 1.51 30.05 1.33
C ASP A 188 0.68 28.82 0.98
N GLY A 189 -0.48 28.99 0.33
CA GLY A 189 -1.29 27.87 -0.17
C GLY A 189 -0.51 26.98 -1.14
N VAL A 190 0.22 27.57 -2.10
CA VAL A 190 1.08 26.83 -3.04
C VAL A 190 2.23 26.12 -2.30
N ARG A 191 2.85 26.79 -1.33
CA ARG A 191 3.92 26.20 -0.51
C ARG A 191 3.42 25.01 0.31
N GLU A 192 2.28 25.16 0.99
CA GLU A 192 1.67 24.10 1.80
C GLU A 192 1.20 22.92 0.95
N LEU A 193 0.70 23.16 -0.26
CA LEU A 193 0.41 22.11 -1.23
C LEU A 193 1.68 21.34 -1.61
N GLY A 194 2.77 22.04 -1.91
CA GLY A 194 4.06 21.41 -2.18
C GLY A 194 4.57 20.55 -1.01
N LEU A 195 4.41 21.03 0.23
CA LEU A 195 4.74 20.27 1.44
C LEU A 195 3.87 19.02 1.60
N ALA A 196 2.56 19.11 1.33
CA ALA A 196 1.66 17.97 1.37
C ALA A 196 2.05 16.90 0.33
N CYS A 197 2.35 17.31 -0.90
CA CYS A 197 2.84 16.41 -1.95
C CYS A 197 4.16 15.74 -1.58
N GLN A 198 5.07 16.44 -0.88
CA GLN A 198 6.32 15.86 -0.43
C GLN A 198 6.09 14.83 0.69
N ARG A 199 5.24 15.13 1.68
CA ARG A 199 4.88 14.16 2.73
C ARG A 199 4.28 12.89 2.15
N LEU A 200 3.41 13.03 1.15
CA LEU A 200 2.80 11.89 0.46
C LEU A 200 3.86 11.05 -0.27
N ALA A 201 4.82 11.71 -0.92
CA ALA A 201 5.95 11.04 -1.56
C ALA A 201 6.88 10.33 -0.55
N ASP A 202 7.09 10.93 0.62
CA ASP A 202 7.88 10.32 1.69
C ASP A 202 7.20 9.04 2.20
N VAL A 203 5.87 9.02 2.34
CA VAL A 203 5.11 7.82 2.71
C VAL A 203 5.20 6.73 1.64
N LYS A 204 5.17 7.08 0.35
CA LYS A 204 5.34 6.12 -0.76
C LYS A 204 6.75 5.54 -0.80
N GLU A 205 7.77 6.39 -0.66
CA GLU A 205 9.19 6.02 -0.86
C GLU A 205 9.81 5.34 0.37
N PHE A 206 9.62 5.90 1.56
CA PHE A 206 10.22 5.39 2.79
C PHE A 206 9.30 4.36 3.46
N ARG A 207 9.75 3.10 3.44
CA ARG A 207 8.94 1.94 3.86
C ARG A 207 9.03 1.63 5.36
N THR A 208 8.24 0.63 5.78
CA THR A 208 8.47 -0.08 7.05
C THR A 208 9.91 -0.62 7.09
N PRO A 209 10.54 -0.69 8.27
CA PRO A 209 11.94 -1.07 8.40
C PRO A 209 12.19 -2.49 7.87
N GLN A 210 13.02 -2.58 6.82
CA GLN A 210 13.34 -3.84 6.13
C GLN A 210 13.89 -4.92 7.06
N GLY A 211 14.62 -4.53 8.11
CA GLY A 211 15.16 -5.45 9.11
C GLY A 211 14.09 -6.21 9.89
N VAL A 212 12.97 -5.57 10.25
CA VAL A 212 11.88 -6.24 10.97
C VAL A 212 11.19 -7.23 10.05
N ARG A 213 10.92 -6.82 8.80
CA ARG A 213 10.30 -7.68 7.79
C ARG A 213 11.13 -8.94 7.53
N SER A 214 12.44 -8.79 7.35
CA SER A 214 13.34 -9.90 7.06
C SER A 214 13.44 -10.89 8.20
N LEU A 215 13.52 -10.37 9.42
CA LEU A 215 13.57 -11.16 10.64
C LEU A 215 12.26 -11.93 10.85
N THR A 216 11.09 -11.29 10.64
CA THR A 216 9.79 -11.97 10.68
C THR A 216 9.69 -13.08 9.64
N ARG A 217 10.18 -12.88 8.41
CA ARG A 217 10.22 -13.94 7.38
C ARG A 217 11.07 -15.13 7.81
N VAL A 218 12.26 -14.89 8.37
CA VAL A 218 13.12 -15.98 8.85
C VAL A 218 12.46 -16.74 10.00
N TYR A 219 11.88 -16.02 10.96
CA TYR A 219 11.24 -16.66 12.11
C TYR A 219 10.02 -17.47 11.72
N VAL A 220 9.11 -16.89 10.94
CA VAL A 220 7.89 -17.56 10.53
C VAL A 220 8.20 -18.69 9.55
N GLY A 221 8.95 -18.46 8.47
CA GLY A 221 9.07 -19.49 7.42
C GLY A 221 10.27 -20.44 7.52
N LEU A 222 11.19 -20.24 8.46
CA LEU A 222 12.32 -21.16 8.66
C LEU A 222 12.39 -21.65 10.10
N VAL A 223 12.34 -20.76 11.09
CA VAL A 223 12.49 -21.17 12.49
C VAL A 223 11.30 -21.99 12.96
N VAL A 224 10.06 -21.53 12.74
CA VAL A 224 8.87 -22.26 13.20
C VAL A 224 8.74 -23.63 12.53
N PRO A 225 8.69 -23.76 11.18
CA PRO A 225 8.55 -25.05 10.51
C PRO A 225 9.58 -26.10 10.92
N ILE A 226 10.84 -25.70 11.12
CA ILE A 226 11.94 -26.63 11.39
C ILE A 226 12.05 -26.94 12.88
N PHE A 227 12.08 -25.92 13.75
CA PHE A 227 12.35 -26.12 15.18
C PHE A 227 11.13 -26.57 15.99
N PHE A 228 9.91 -26.46 15.44
CA PHE A 228 8.69 -26.92 16.14
C PHE A 228 8.34 -28.38 15.85
N GLY A 229 9.05 -29.06 14.95
CA GLY A 229 8.87 -30.48 14.69
C GLY A 229 8.87 -31.37 15.95
N PRO A 230 9.83 -31.22 16.88
CA PRO A 230 9.83 -31.95 18.16
C PRO A 230 8.59 -31.69 19.02
N TYR A 231 8.08 -30.46 19.02
CA TYR A 231 6.87 -30.11 19.75
C TYR A 231 5.64 -30.79 19.14
N TRP A 232 5.50 -30.78 17.81
CA TRP A 232 4.40 -31.45 17.13
C TRP A 232 4.46 -32.98 17.29
N ALA A 233 5.65 -33.57 17.36
CA ALA A 233 5.83 -34.97 17.69
C ALA A 233 5.38 -35.29 19.12
N TRP A 234 5.68 -34.43 20.09
CA TRP A 234 5.16 -34.55 21.45
C TRP A 234 3.63 -34.46 21.48
N VAL A 235 3.02 -33.52 20.75
CA VAL A 235 1.56 -33.42 20.62
C VAL A 235 0.96 -34.70 20.03
N ALA A 236 1.62 -35.31 19.03
CA ALA A 236 1.19 -36.56 18.43
C ALA A 236 1.18 -37.72 19.43
N GLN A 237 2.16 -37.78 20.34
CA GLN A 237 2.23 -38.78 21.43
C GLN A 237 1.11 -38.59 22.47
N GLN A 238 0.72 -37.33 22.76
CA GLN A 238 -0.35 -37.03 23.72
C GLN A 238 -1.76 -37.20 23.14
N THR A 239 -1.90 -37.06 21.81
CA THR A 239 -3.21 -37.07 21.14
C THR A 239 -3.26 -38.17 20.07
N ASN A 240 -2.96 -37.81 18.82
CA ASN A 240 -2.71 -38.71 17.71
C ASN A 240 -1.97 -37.94 16.61
N PHE A 241 -1.37 -38.69 15.66
CA PHE A 241 -0.63 -38.09 14.55
C PHE A 241 -1.50 -37.16 13.69
N GLY A 242 -2.74 -37.57 13.35
CA GLY A 242 -3.61 -36.79 12.48
C GLY A 242 -3.91 -35.40 13.04
N PHE A 243 -4.24 -35.32 14.33
CA PHE A 243 -4.49 -34.07 15.03
C PHE A 243 -3.24 -33.17 15.02
N ALA A 244 -2.08 -33.70 15.43
CA ALA A 244 -0.84 -32.93 15.43
C ALA A 244 -0.47 -32.43 14.02
N PHE A 245 -0.65 -33.26 13.00
CA PHE A 245 -0.38 -32.94 11.60
C PHE A 245 -1.24 -31.78 11.10
N PHE A 246 -2.58 -31.90 11.17
CA PHE A 246 -3.47 -30.83 10.70
C PHE A 246 -3.33 -29.56 11.54
N PHE A 247 -3.16 -29.70 12.85
CA PHE A 247 -3.01 -28.57 13.75
C PHE A 247 -1.71 -27.79 13.47
N SER A 248 -0.61 -28.48 13.18
CA SER A 248 0.66 -27.83 12.78
C SER A 248 0.52 -26.98 11.53
N VAL A 249 -0.21 -27.47 10.52
CA VAL A 249 -0.46 -26.75 9.25
C VAL A 249 -1.35 -25.55 9.48
N ILE A 250 -2.44 -25.69 10.24
CA ILE A 250 -3.36 -24.58 10.55
C ILE A 250 -2.62 -23.46 11.30
N MET A 251 -1.80 -23.81 12.29
CA MET A 251 -1.02 -22.84 13.07
C MET A 251 0.03 -22.14 12.20
N GLU A 252 0.69 -22.86 11.31
CA GLU A 252 1.63 -22.28 10.35
C GLU A 252 0.93 -21.31 9.40
N MET A 253 -0.19 -21.72 8.80
CA MET A 253 -1.00 -20.87 7.92
C MET A 253 -1.49 -19.61 8.63
N ALA A 254 -1.83 -19.69 9.92
CA ALA A 254 -2.24 -18.54 10.72
C ALA A 254 -1.08 -17.56 10.93
N LEU A 255 0.12 -18.04 11.31
CA LEU A 255 1.30 -17.20 11.52
C LEU A 255 1.77 -16.53 10.23
N VAL A 256 1.85 -17.30 9.14
CA VAL A 256 2.21 -16.76 7.83
C VAL A 256 1.11 -15.82 7.31
N GLY A 257 -0.15 -16.09 7.60
CA GLY A 257 -1.29 -15.21 7.28
C GLY A 257 -1.15 -13.82 7.90
N VAL A 258 -0.79 -13.73 9.20
CA VAL A 258 -0.51 -12.45 9.87
C VAL A 258 0.63 -11.69 9.18
N MET A 259 1.71 -12.40 8.81
CA MET A 259 2.81 -11.78 8.09
C MET A 259 2.39 -11.30 6.69
N ASN A 260 1.62 -12.09 5.94
CA ASN A 260 1.15 -11.71 4.61
C ASN A 260 0.19 -10.51 4.66
N ALA A 261 -0.68 -10.44 5.67
CA ALA A 261 -1.51 -9.26 5.92
C ALA A 261 -0.65 -8.01 6.18
N ALA A 262 0.44 -8.14 6.93
CA ALA A 262 1.37 -7.02 7.13
C ALA A 262 2.09 -6.62 5.83
N ILE A 263 2.39 -7.59 4.95
CA ILE A 263 3.00 -7.33 3.63
C ILE A 263 2.00 -6.66 2.69
N SER A 264 0.72 -7.06 2.70
CA SER A 264 -0.31 -6.43 1.84
C SER A 264 -0.58 -4.97 2.24
N LEU A 265 -0.37 -4.62 3.51
CA LEU A 265 -0.46 -3.25 4.03
C LEU A 265 0.85 -2.46 3.86
N GLU A 266 1.91 -3.06 3.31
CA GLU A 266 3.21 -2.40 3.19
C GLU A 266 3.19 -1.27 2.14
N ASP A 267 2.48 -1.41 1.03
CA ASP A 267 2.27 -0.31 0.09
C ASP A 267 0.81 0.15 0.15
N PRO A 268 0.51 1.29 0.81
CA PRO A 268 -0.87 1.71 1.01
C PRO A 268 -1.54 2.20 -0.29
N PHE A 269 -0.77 2.46 -1.35
CA PHE A 269 -1.29 2.94 -2.65
C PHE A 269 -1.34 1.83 -3.70
N ASP A 270 -0.99 0.60 -3.33
CA ASP A 270 -1.11 -0.55 -4.22
C ASP A 270 -2.56 -1.03 -4.23
N ASN A 271 -3.25 -0.83 -5.36
CA ASN A 271 -4.63 -1.29 -5.54
C ASN A 271 -4.74 -2.81 -5.69
N LEU A 272 -3.61 -3.54 -5.69
CA LEU A 272 -3.60 -5.01 -5.65
C LEU A 272 -3.87 -5.55 -4.24
N GLY A 273 -3.60 -4.75 -3.21
CA GLY A 273 -3.93 -5.10 -1.82
C GLY A 273 -5.40 -4.89 -1.53
N MET A 274 -6.04 -5.84 -0.84
CA MET A 274 -7.47 -5.74 -0.48
C MET A 274 -7.79 -4.55 0.46
N ASP A 275 -6.78 -3.97 1.13
CA ASP A 275 -6.90 -2.82 2.04
C ASP A 275 -6.18 -1.55 1.54
N GLY A 276 -5.89 -1.48 0.24
CA GLY A 276 -5.28 -0.32 -0.41
C GLY A 276 -6.15 0.94 -0.35
N VAL A 277 -5.51 2.10 -0.44
CA VAL A 277 -6.18 3.40 -0.55
C VAL A 277 -6.45 3.69 -2.02
N PHE A 278 -7.72 3.78 -2.40
CA PHE A 278 -8.13 4.15 -3.76
C PHE A 278 -7.90 5.63 -4.03
N VAL A 279 -6.70 5.97 -4.51
CA VAL A 279 -6.30 7.35 -4.84
C VAL A 279 -7.25 8.03 -5.83
N PRO A 280 -7.69 7.38 -6.94
CA PRO A 280 -8.59 8.02 -7.89
C PRO A 280 -9.93 8.40 -7.25
N GLU A 281 -10.50 7.51 -6.43
CA GLU A 281 -11.74 7.80 -5.71
C GLU A 281 -11.58 8.96 -4.72
N ALA A 282 -10.46 9.01 -4.00
CA ALA A 282 -10.17 10.09 -3.06
C ALA A 282 -10.06 11.46 -3.75
N LEU A 283 -9.46 11.51 -4.95
CA LEU A 283 -9.23 12.74 -5.72
C LEU A 283 -10.36 13.05 -6.72
N PHE A 284 -11.31 12.16 -6.92
CA PHE A 284 -12.37 12.26 -7.91
C PHE A 284 -13.14 13.60 -7.85
N GLU A 285 -13.58 14.00 -6.65
CA GLU A 285 -14.35 15.24 -6.47
C GLU A 285 -13.59 16.47 -6.95
N ILE A 286 -12.30 16.59 -6.62
CA ILE A 286 -11.50 17.76 -7.00
C ILE A 286 -11.09 17.72 -8.48
N GLN A 287 -10.84 16.54 -9.04
CA GLN A 287 -10.60 16.39 -10.47
C GLN A 287 -11.83 16.79 -11.28
N HIS A 288 -13.01 16.35 -10.85
CA HIS A 288 -14.27 16.72 -11.48
C HIS A 288 -14.49 18.25 -11.47
N ASP A 289 -14.27 18.90 -10.33
CA ASP A 289 -14.37 20.37 -10.21
C ASP A 289 -13.37 21.09 -11.13
N LEU A 290 -12.13 20.60 -11.19
CA LEU A 290 -11.07 21.18 -12.02
C LEU A 290 -11.33 20.99 -13.52
N ASP A 291 -11.81 19.82 -13.92
CA ASP A 291 -12.16 19.52 -15.30
C ASP A 291 -13.38 20.33 -15.76
N ALA A 292 -14.38 20.50 -14.89
CA ALA A 292 -15.50 21.41 -15.12
C ALA A 292 -15.02 22.86 -15.32
N ALA A 293 -14.08 23.33 -14.50
CA ALA A 293 -13.48 24.66 -14.66
C ALA A 293 -12.68 24.82 -15.97
N LEU A 294 -12.14 23.72 -16.51
CA LEU A 294 -11.41 23.68 -17.77
C LEU A 294 -12.30 23.43 -19.00
N GLY A 295 -13.61 23.18 -18.80
CA GLY A 295 -14.51 22.76 -19.87
C GLY A 295 -14.19 21.39 -20.45
N ARG A 296 -13.46 20.55 -19.71
CA ARG A 296 -13.19 19.14 -20.04
C ARG A 296 -14.36 18.34 -19.45
N THR A 297 -15.30 17.90 -20.26
CA THR A 297 -16.32 16.96 -19.79
C THR A 297 -15.70 15.58 -19.67
N HIS A 298 -15.68 15.00 -18.47
CA HIS A 298 -15.50 13.57 -18.30
C HIS A 298 -16.76 12.91 -18.89
N GLU A 299 -16.70 12.48 -20.15
CA GLU A 299 -17.63 11.45 -20.62
C GLU A 299 -17.39 10.24 -19.70
N ALA A 300 -18.45 9.80 -19.02
CA ALA A 300 -18.41 8.53 -18.33
C ALA A 300 -17.97 7.47 -19.36
N PRO A 301 -17.08 6.52 -19.02
CA PRO A 301 -16.76 5.45 -19.95
C PRO A 301 -18.07 4.77 -20.36
N GLU A 302 -18.37 4.72 -21.65
CA GLU A 302 -19.52 4.01 -22.26
C GLU A 302 -19.38 2.48 -22.15
N ASP A 303 -18.80 1.98 -21.06
CA ASP A 303 -18.49 0.57 -20.84
C ASP A 303 -19.37 -0.02 -19.72
N GLU A 304 -20.69 0.15 -19.82
CA GLU A 304 -21.66 -0.62 -19.02
C GLU A 304 -22.66 -1.41 -19.86
N GLU A 305 -22.51 -1.46 -21.20
CA GLU A 305 -23.38 -2.27 -22.07
C GLU A 305 -22.74 -3.62 -22.50
N ASN A 306 -21.55 -3.99 -22.00
CA ASN A 306 -20.90 -5.25 -22.42
C ASN A 306 -20.30 -6.08 -21.27
N ALA A 307 -20.92 -6.04 -20.08
CA ALA A 307 -20.52 -6.83 -18.91
C ALA A 307 -20.88 -8.34 -18.98
N ASP A 308 -21.53 -8.80 -20.06
CA ASP A 308 -21.97 -10.20 -20.23
C ASP A 308 -21.20 -11.00 -21.29
N ALA A 309 -20.09 -10.47 -21.83
CA ALA A 309 -19.24 -11.23 -22.74
C ALA A 309 -18.23 -12.10 -21.97
N PRO A 310 -18.17 -13.43 -22.19
CA PRO A 310 -17.21 -14.29 -21.50
C PRO A 310 -15.78 -13.94 -21.92
N VAL A 311 -14.93 -13.66 -20.93
CA VAL A 311 -13.49 -13.40 -21.09
C VAL A 311 -12.83 -14.60 -21.75
N THR A 312 -12.48 -14.48 -23.03
CA THR A 312 -11.64 -15.44 -23.73
C THR A 312 -10.18 -15.20 -23.36
N ILE A 313 -9.59 -16.13 -22.63
CA ILE A 313 -8.15 -16.15 -22.33
C ILE A 313 -7.41 -16.46 -23.65
N PRO A 314 -6.44 -15.64 -24.10
CA PRO A 314 -5.64 -15.97 -25.27
C PRO A 314 -4.71 -17.13 -24.93
N THR A 315 -5.01 -18.30 -25.49
CA THR A 315 -4.07 -19.41 -25.60
C THR A 315 -3.09 -19.07 -26.71
N ASP A 316 -1.94 -18.49 -26.36
CA ASP A 316 -0.72 -18.57 -27.18
C ASP A 316 0.49 -18.13 -26.33
N THR A 317 1.05 -19.09 -25.60
CA THR A 317 2.49 -19.24 -25.31
C THR A 317 2.68 -20.64 -24.74
N LEU A 318 3.04 -21.57 -25.61
CA LEU A 318 3.85 -22.76 -25.28
C LEU A 318 5.30 -22.33 -25.09
#